data_AF-A0A9P6V3S6-F1
#
_entry.id   AF-A0A9P6V3S6-F1
#
_cell.length_a   1.000
_cell.length_b   1.000
_cell.length_c   1.000
_cell.angle_alpha   90.00
_cell.angle_beta   90.00
_cell.angle_gamma   90.00
#
_symmetry.space_group_name_H-M   'P 1'
#
loop_
_entity.id
_entity.type
_entity.pdbx_description
1 polymer ?
#
loop_
_entity_poly.entity_id
_entity_poly.type
_entity_poly.pdbx_seq_one_letter_code
_entity_poly.pdbx_strand_id
1 'polypeptide(L)'
;MIHIPYVAGGSVLLGALYNQLSGAFVYGPLFGKVWLEAMNKDKGGEAWIEKDKQELPVLLVKEFFFNLGKAWVTGLLLNLTQARTVSQAAQLGAFLYVGVLVPSILSESMWEKRPCDLQKFKFLSGFSSTVLLSIIMHWWGTA
;
A
#
# COMPACT_ATOMS: atom_id res chain seq x y z
N MET A 1 -30.19 -1.06 2.16
CA MET A 1 -29.34 -2.27 2.03
C MET A 1 -28.00 -1.86 1.45
N ILE A 2 -26.88 -2.31 2.02
CA ILE A 2 -25.55 -2.08 1.44
C ILE A 2 -25.40 -3.06 0.27
N HIS A 3 -25.25 -2.55 -0.95
CA HIS A 3 -24.95 -3.37 -2.11
C HIS A 3 -23.44 -3.63 -2.17
N ILE A 4 -23.03 -4.88 -2.05
CA ILE A 4 -21.64 -5.31 -2.17
C ILE A 4 -21.48 -5.87 -3.58
N PRO A 5 -20.86 -5.14 -4.52
CA PRO A 5 -20.65 -5.67 -5.86
C PRO A 5 -19.70 -6.87 -5.82
N TYR A 6 -19.89 -7.79 -6.76
CA TYR A 6 -18.95 -8.88 -6.97
C TYR A 6 -17.59 -8.31 -7.38
N VAL A 7 -16.51 -8.91 -6.86
CA VAL A 7 -15.14 -8.60 -7.26
C VAL A 7 -14.46 -9.90 -7.64
N ALA A 8 -13.90 -9.95 -8.85
CA ALA A 8 -13.20 -11.14 -9.32
C ALA A 8 -12.01 -11.47 -8.41
N GLY A 9 -12.00 -12.67 -7.80
CA GLY A 9 -10.94 -13.09 -6.87
C GLY A 9 -9.53 -13.05 -7.49
N GLY A 10 -9.42 -13.28 -8.80
CA GLY A 10 -8.16 -13.15 -9.55
C GLY A 10 -7.60 -11.73 -9.52
N SER A 11 -8.46 -10.70 -9.63
CA SER A 11 -8.05 -9.29 -9.54
C SER A 11 -7.53 -8.93 -8.15
N VAL A 12 -8.14 -9.51 -7.11
CA VAL A 12 -7.76 -9.30 -5.70
C VAL A 12 -6.41 -9.95 -5.41
N LEU A 13 -6.22 -11.19 -5.87
CA LEU A 13 -4.93 -11.90 -5.73
C LEU A 13 -3.82 -11.16 -6.45
N LEU A 14 -4.07 -10.70 -7.68
CA LEU A 14 -3.10 -9.94 -8.45
C LEU A 14 -2.76 -8.60 -7.78
N GLY A 15 -3.76 -7.90 -7.26
CA GLY A 15 -3.55 -6.66 -6.51
C GLY A 15 -2.75 -6.87 -5.22
N ALA A 16 -2.99 -7.97 -4.50
CA ALA A 16 -2.23 -8.31 -3.31
C ALA A 16 -0.78 -8.67 -3.62
N LEU A 17 -0.55 -9.48 -4.67
CA LEU A 17 0.80 -9.80 -5.15
C LEU A 17 1.54 -8.55 -5.63
N TYR A 18 0.87 -7.66 -6.35
CA TYR A 18 1.43 -6.39 -6.78
C TYR A 18 1.90 -5.56 -5.58
N ASN A 19 1.06 -5.40 -4.55
CA ASN A 19 1.43 -4.65 -3.35
C ASN A 19 2.60 -5.31 -2.62
N GLN A 20 2.61 -6.64 -2.50
CA GLN A 20 3.70 -7.36 -1.84
C GLN A 20 5.03 -7.18 -2.60
N LEU A 21 5.01 -7.29 -3.93
CA LEU A 21 6.20 -7.12 -4.76
C LEU A 21 6.65 -5.66 -4.83
N SER A 22 5.73 -4.71 -4.93
CA SER A 22 6.03 -3.29 -4.93
C SER A 22 6.65 -2.85 -3.61
N GLY A 23 6.10 -3.31 -2.48
CA GLY A 23 6.67 -3.08 -1.15
C GLY A 23 8.06 -3.68 -1.03
N ALA A 24 8.24 -4.95 -1.40
CA ALA A 24 9.54 -5.61 -1.36
C ALA A 24 10.58 -4.92 -2.27
N PHE A 25 10.16 -4.39 -3.41
CA PHE A 25 11.06 -3.69 -4.33
C PHE A 25 11.50 -2.32 -3.79
N VAL A 26 10.55 -1.54 -3.25
CA VAL A 26 10.80 -0.22 -2.66
C VAL A 26 11.69 -0.35 -1.42
N TYR A 27 11.33 -1.22 -0.48
CA TYR A 27 12.04 -1.38 0.79
C TYR A 27 13.24 -2.33 0.71
N GLY A 28 13.40 -3.07 -0.38
CA GLY A 28 14.52 -3.98 -0.60
C GLY A 28 15.60 -3.36 -1.50
N PRO A 29 15.69 -3.74 -2.79
CA PRO A 29 16.81 -3.37 -3.66
C PRO A 29 16.87 -1.87 -3.99
N LEU A 30 15.73 -1.19 -4.10
CA LEU A 30 15.70 0.18 -4.58
C LEU A 30 16.16 1.18 -3.49
N PHE A 31 15.66 1.02 -2.27
CA PHE A 31 15.93 1.96 -1.17
C PHE A 31 16.23 1.31 0.19
N GLY A 32 16.54 0.01 0.24
CA GLY A 32 16.68 -0.71 1.50
C GLY A 32 17.77 -0.15 2.43
N LYS A 33 18.90 0.33 1.90
CA LYS A 33 19.95 0.96 2.73
C LYS A 33 19.47 2.26 3.37
N VAL A 34 18.84 3.13 2.58
CA VAL A 34 18.31 4.42 3.07
C VAL A 34 17.17 4.20 4.06
N TRP A 35 16.31 3.22 3.79
CA TRP A 35 15.25 2.83 4.70
C TRP A 35 15.79 2.29 6.03
N LEU A 36 16.82 1.42 5.99
CA LEU A 36 17.44 0.85 7.20
C LEU A 36 18.09 1.94 8.05
N GLU A 37 18.84 2.86 7.43
CA GLU A 37 19.42 4.02 8.12
C GLU A 37 18.35 4.91 8.75
N ALA A 38 17.26 5.17 8.04
CA ALA A 38 16.17 5.99 8.53
C ALA A 38 15.39 5.29 9.67
N MET A 39 15.22 3.97 9.60
CA MET A 39 14.57 3.17 10.64
C MET A 39 15.44 3.05 11.90
N ASN A 40 16.76 2.90 11.76
CA ASN A 40 17.68 2.92 12.89
C ASN A 40 17.65 4.25 13.64
N LYS A 41 17.53 5.37 12.92
CA LYS A 41 17.33 6.71 13.52
C LYS A 41 16.00 6.82 14.26
N ASP A 42 14.93 6.24 13.72
CA ASP A 42 13.58 6.26 14.32
C ASP A 42 13.49 5.38 15.57
N LYS A 43 14.12 4.19 15.55
CA LYS A 43 14.07 3.18 16.62
C LYS A 43 15.16 3.32 17.67
N GLY A 44 16.12 4.24 17.49
CA GLY A 44 17.18 4.53 18.46
C GLY A 44 18.25 3.43 18.57
N GLY A 45 18.48 2.62 17.53
CA GLY A 45 19.51 1.57 17.53
C GLY A 45 19.18 0.40 16.60
N GLU A 46 19.94 -0.69 16.70
CA GLU A 46 19.80 -1.90 15.85
C GLU A 46 19.01 -3.04 16.51
N ALA A 47 18.66 -2.92 17.80
CA ALA A 47 17.99 -3.98 18.57
C ALA A 47 16.63 -4.42 18.01
N TRP A 48 15.97 -3.57 17.22
CA TRP A 48 14.72 -3.91 16.54
C TRP A 48 14.91 -4.92 15.41
N ILE A 49 16.10 -4.97 14.79
CA ILE A 49 16.38 -5.82 13.64
C ILE A 49 16.32 -7.31 14.02
N GLU A 50 16.87 -7.68 15.19
CA GLU A 50 16.85 -9.06 15.65
C GLU A 50 15.44 -9.54 15.98
N LYS A 51 14.63 -8.67 16.59
CA LYS A 51 13.22 -8.95 16.89
C LYS A 51 12.40 -9.10 15.61
N ASP A 52 12.54 -8.18 14.67
CA ASP A 52 11.82 -8.23 13.39
C ASP A 52 12.22 -9.44 12.55
N LYS A 53 13.48 -9.89 12.61
CA LYS A 53 13.92 -11.12 11.90
C LYS A 53 13.18 -12.37 12.37
N GLN A 54 12.91 -12.49 13.68
CA GLN A 54 12.17 -13.63 14.23
C GLN A 54 10.68 -13.58 13.86
N GLU A 55 10.10 -12.39 13.84
CA GLU A 55 8.69 -12.18 13.49
C GLU A 55 8.43 -12.06 11.98
N LEU A 56 9.49 -11.95 11.16
CA LEU A 56 9.42 -11.69 9.73
C LEU A 56 8.45 -12.61 8.97
N PRO A 57 8.48 -13.95 9.16
CA PRO A 57 7.57 -14.83 8.43
C PRO A 57 6.10 -14.53 8.75
N VAL A 58 5.81 -14.24 10.02
CA VAL A 58 4.46 -13.92 10.50
C VAL A 58 4.02 -12.55 9.98
N LEU A 59 4.93 -11.57 9.97
CA LEU A 59 4.67 -10.23 9.46
C LEU A 59 4.35 -10.26 7.96
N LEU A 60 5.11 -11.02 7.15
CA LEU A 60 4.87 -11.16 5.72
C LEU A 60 3.50 -11.79 5.42
N VAL A 61 3.12 -12.83 6.17
CA VAL A 61 1.80 -13.46 6.02
C VAL A 61 0.68 -12.47 6.38
N LYS A 62 0.81 -11.76 7.51
CA LYS A 62 -0.17 -10.74 7.92
C LYS A 62 -0.29 -9.63 6.88
N GLU A 63 0.84 -9.13 6.38
CA GLU A 63 0.90 -8.11 5.35
C GLU A 63 0.19 -8.56 4.08
N PHE A 64 0.39 -9.81 3.65
CA PHE A 64 -0.30 -10.37 2.51
C PHE A 64 -1.82 -10.37 2.68
N PHE A 65 -2.34 -10.76 3.85
CA PHE A 65 -3.79 -10.68 4.14
C PHE A 65 -4.31 -9.25 4.17
N PHE A 66 -3.55 -8.30 4.72
CA PHE A 66 -3.91 -6.89 4.63
C PHE A 66 -3.92 -6.39 3.18
N ASN A 67 -3.00 -6.86 2.34
CA ASN A 67 -2.93 -6.52 0.93
C ASN A 67 -4.10 -7.13 0.13
N LEU A 68 -4.56 -8.34 0.48
CA LEU A 68 -5.81 -8.92 -0.04
C LEU A 68 -7.01 -8.05 0.34
N GLY A 69 -7.11 -7.64 1.60
CA GLY A 69 -8.18 -6.75 2.07
C GLY A 69 -8.18 -5.41 1.32
N LYS A 70 -7.02 -4.77 1.18
CA LYS A 70 -6.86 -3.52 0.42
C LYS A 70 -7.28 -3.69 -1.04
N ALA A 71 -6.79 -4.73 -1.72
CA ALA A 71 -7.14 -5.00 -3.11
C ALA A 71 -8.66 -5.25 -3.25
N TRP A 72 -9.26 -6.03 -2.36
CA TRP A 72 -10.70 -6.28 -2.37
C TRP A 72 -11.52 -4.99 -2.22
N VAL A 73 -11.16 -4.13 -1.26
CA VAL A 73 -11.83 -2.83 -1.07
C VAL A 73 -11.66 -1.91 -2.28
N THR A 74 -10.47 -1.86 -2.87
CA THR A 74 -10.23 -1.10 -4.11
C THR A 74 -11.09 -1.62 -5.26
N GLY A 75 -11.20 -2.94 -5.43
CA GLY A 75 -12.08 -3.56 -6.43
C GLY A 75 -13.56 -3.26 -6.19
N LEU A 76 -14.00 -3.28 -4.93
CA LEU A 76 -15.37 -2.89 -4.57
C LEU A 76 -15.65 -1.44 -4.98
N LEU A 77 -14.73 -0.51 -4.69
CA LEU A 77 -14.90 0.89 -5.04
C LEU A 77 -14.88 1.13 -6.54
N LEU A 78 -14.03 0.42 -7.30
CA LEU A 78 -14.02 0.48 -8.76
C LEU A 78 -15.37 0.03 -9.35
N ASN A 79 -15.95 -1.03 -8.81
CA ASN A 79 -17.22 -1.58 -9.29
C ASN A 79 -18.42 -0.72 -8.84
N LEU A 80 -18.40 -0.17 -7.61
CA LEU A 80 -19.42 0.76 -7.11
C LEU A 80 -19.44 2.06 -7.91
N THR A 81 -18.26 2.59 -8.26
CA THR A 81 -18.13 3.84 -9.03
C THR A 81 -18.35 3.63 -10.54
N GLN A 82 -18.48 2.39 -10.99
CA GLN A 82 -18.61 2.04 -12.41
C GLN A 82 -17.45 2.64 -13.23
N ALA A 83 -16.23 2.54 -12.71
CA ALA A 83 -15.04 3.02 -13.41
C ALA A 83 -14.80 2.17 -14.67
N ARG A 84 -15.17 2.70 -15.83
CA ARG A 84 -15.08 2.02 -17.15
C ARG A 84 -13.81 2.35 -17.92
N THR A 85 -13.11 3.40 -17.52
CA THR A 85 -11.88 3.85 -18.17
C THR A 85 -10.70 3.81 -17.20
N VAL A 86 -9.51 3.59 -17.75
CA VAL A 86 -8.25 3.64 -16.99
C VAL A 86 -8.08 4.99 -16.27
N SER A 87 -8.54 6.09 -16.88
CA SER A 87 -8.49 7.42 -16.26
C SER A 87 -9.36 7.50 -15.00
N GLN A 88 -10.57 6.95 -15.03
CA GLN A 88 -11.45 6.91 -13.85
C GLN A 88 -10.87 6.03 -12.73
N ALA A 89 -10.28 4.89 -13.08
CA ALA A 89 -9.60 4.04 -12.12
C ALA A 89 -8.39 4.76 -11.46
N ALA A 90 -7.60 5.47 -12.26
CA ALA A 90 -6.49 6.29 -11.75
C ALA A 90 -6.97 7.43 -10.85
N GLN A 91 -8.06 8.12 -11.24
CA GLN A 91 -8.66 9.19 -10.43
C GLN A 91 -9.17 8.67 -9.09
N LEU A 92 -9.86 7.52 -9.08
CA LEU A 92 -10.32 6.89 -7.84
C LEU A 92 -9.13 6.56 -6.92
N GLY A 93 -8.08 5.93 -7.47
CA GLY A 93 -6.86 5.66 -6.72
C GLY A 93 -6.20 6.95 -6.20
N ALA A 94 -6.19 8.02 -6.99
CA ALA A 94 -5.64 9.31 -6.58
C ALA A 94 -6.47 9.97 -5.47
N PHE A 95 -7.80 9.84 -5.50
CA PHE A 95 -8.66 10.30 -4.42
C PHE A 95 -8.44 9.52 -3.13
N LEU A 96 -8.23 8.20 -3.21
CA LEU A 96 -7.86 7.40 -2.04
C LEU A 96 -6.48 7.80 -1.50
N TYR A 97 -5.54 8.05 -2.39
CA TYR A 97 -4.20 8.49 -2.01
C TYR A 97 -4.24 9.84 -1.28
N VAL A 98 -4.82 10.87 -1.91
CA VAL A 98 -4.84 12.24 -1.39
C VAL A 98 -5.84 12.39 -0.24
N GLY A 99 -6.96 11.68 -0.27
CA GLY A 99 -8.01 11.79 0.74
C GLY A 99 -7.74 10.98 2.00
N VAL A 100 -6.99 9.88 1.92
CA VAL A 100 -6.79 8.96 3.04
C VAL A 100 -5.32 8.83 3.44
N LEU A 101 -4.43 8.52 2.50
CA LEU A 101 -3.02 8.26 2.81
C LEU A 101 -2.25 9.54 3.12
N VAL A 102 -2.38 10.59 2.30
CA VAL A 102 -1.65 11.84 2.48
C VAL A 102 -1.92 12.48 3.85
N PRO A 103 -3.18 12.64 4.32
CA PRO A 103 -3.45 13.19 5.64
C PRO A 103 -2.87 12.32 6.77
N SER A 104 -2.90 10.99 6.60
CA SER A 104 -2.33 10.06 7.58
C SER A 104 -0.81 10.25 7.70
N ILE A 105 -0.10 10.33 6.58
CA ILE A 105 1.37 10.55 6.56
C ILE A 105 1.72 11.93 7.14
N LEU A 106 0.95 12.97 6.79
CA LEU A 106 1.17 14.32 7.33
C LEU A 106 0.91 14.37 8.84
N SER A 107 -0.12 13.68 9.33
CA SER A 107 -0.41 13.58 10.76
C SER A 107 0.75 12.93 11.51
N GLU A 108 1.29 11.81 11.02
CA GLU A 108 2.48 11.17 11.60
C GLU A 108 3.70 12.12 11.61
N SER A 109 3.87 12.91 10.55
CA SER A 109 4.95 13.90 10.46
C SER A 109 4.84 14.98 11.53
N MET A 110 3.64 15.54 11.68
CA MET A 110 3.38 16.67 12.58
C MET A 110 3.39 16.26 14.05
N TRP A 111 2.76 15.12 14.36
CA TRP A 111 2.55 14.69 15.75
C TRP A 111 3.67 13.79 16.27
N GLU A 112 4.18 12.87 15.45
CA GLU A 112 5.19 11.89 15.87
C GLU A 112 6.62 12.32 15.52
N LYS A 113 6.81 13.45 14.80
CA LYS A 113 8.11 13.97 14.35
C LYS A 113 9.00 12.90 13.69
N ARG A 114 8.37 11.95 12.99
CA ARG A 114 9.07 10.88 12.25
C ARG A 114 10.05 11.49 11.25
N PRO A 115 11.21 10.86 11.00
CA PRO A 115 12.20 11.42 10.07
C PRO A 115 11.62 11.60 8.67
N CYS A 116 11.87 12.76 8.06
CA CYS A 116 11.31 13.15 6.77
C CYS A 116 11.62 12.17 5.64
N ASP A 117 12.75 11.45 5.73
CA ASP A 117 13.13 10.48 4.71
C ASP A 117 12.22 9.24 4.72
N LEU A 118 11.73 8.78 5.88
CA LEU A 118 10.73 7.71 5.97
C LEU A 118 9.40 8.14 5.33
N GLN A 119 9.02 9.40 5.48
CA GLN A 119 7.76 9.91 4.95
C GLN A 119 7.77 9.92 3.41
N LYS A 120 8.88 10.30 2.79
CA LYS A 120 9.02 10.26 1.31
C LYS A 120 8.78 8.85 0.77
N PHE A 121 9.32 7.81 1.44
CA PHE A 121 9.07 6.42 1.05
C PHE A 121 7.61 6.02 1.24
N LYS A 122 6.97 6.45 2.34
CA LYS A 122 5.54 6.21 2.56
C LYS A 122 4.67 6.88 1.50
N PHE A 123 5.00 8.10 1.07
CA PHE A 123 4.29 8.76 -0.02
C PHE A 123 4.43 7.97 -1.33
N LEU A 124 5.66 7.61 -1.73
CA LEU A 124 5.88 6.87 -2.98
C LEU A 124 5.22 5.49 -2.98
N SER A 125 5.40 4.73 -1.89
CA SER A 125 4.79 3.42 -1.71
C SER A 125 3.26 3.51 -1.65
N GLY A 126 2.75 4.55 -0.99
CA GLY A 126 1.32 4.85 -0.91
C GLY A 126 0.69 5.15 -2.27
N PHE A 127 1.37 5.94 -3.10
CA PHE A 127 0.93 6.25 -4.46
C PHE A 127 0.85 4.98 -5.32
N SER A 128 1.88 4.14 -5.25
CA SER A 128 1.92 2.84 -5.93
C SER A 128 0.77 1.95 -5.48
N SER A 129 0.59 1.80 -4.17
CA SER A 129 -0.42 0.92 -3.56
C SER A 129 -1.87 1.40 -3.72
N THR A 130 -2.09 2.59 -4.30
CA THR A 130 -3.44 3.14 -4.51
C THR A 130 -3.69 3.40 -5.99
N VAL A 131 -2.94 4.31 -6.60
CA VAL A 131 -3.15 4.74 -7.99
C VAL A 131 -2.81 3.63 -8.96
N LEU A 132 -1.59 3.07 -8.86
CA LEU A 132 -1.16 2.00 -9.75
C LEU A 132 -1.95 0.71 -9.48
N LEU A 133 -2.21 0.39 -8.21
CA LEU A 133 -3.08 -0.73 -7.85
C LEU A 133 -4.46 -0.62 -8.52
N SER A 134 -5.11 0.55 -8.46
CA SER A 134 -6.44 0.75 -9.05
C SER A 134 -6.42 0.58 -10.58
N ILE A 135 -5.38 1.08 -11.24
CA ILE A 135 -5.18 0.92 -12.69
C ILE A 135 -5.00 -0.55 -13.05
N ILE A 136 -4.14 -1.26 -12.30
CA ILE A 136 -3.82 -2.67 -12.54
C ILE A 136 -5.05 -3.55 -12.34
N MET A 137 -5.81 -3.33 -11.26
CA MET A 137 -7.04 -4.06 -10.99
C MET A 137 -8.08 -3.81 -12.08
N HIS A 138 -8.23 -2.56 -12.53
CA HIS A 138 -9.12 -2.22 -13.63
C HIS A 138 -8.69 -2.89 -14.95
N TRP A 139 -7.40 -2.92 -15.25
CA TRP A 139 -6.86 -3.57 -16.46
C TRP A 139 -7.07 -5.09 -16.46
N TRP A 140 -6.93 -5.75 -15.30
CA TRP A 140 -7.18 -7.19 -15.17
C TRP A 140 -8.67 -7.57 -15.30
N GLY A 141 -9.56 -6.64 -14.94
CA GLY A 141 -11.00 -6.88 -14.86
C GLY A 141 -11.42 -7.13 -13.42
N THR A 142 -12.13 -6.17 -12.83
CA THR A 142 -12.65 -6.27 -11.47
C THR A 142 -14.01 -6.97 -11.37
N ALA A 143 -14.65 -7.30 -12.49
CA ALA A 143 -15.95 -7.98 -12.58
C ALA A 143 -15.82 -9.30 -13.34
#